data_AF-A0A830DBT2-F1
#
_entry.id   AF-A0A830DBT2-F1
#
_cell.length_a   1.000
_cell.length_b   1.000
_cell.length_c   1.000
_cell.angle_alpha   90.00
_cell.angle_beta   90.00
_cell.angle_gamma   90.00
#
_symmetry.space_group_name_H-M   'P 1'
#
loop_
_entity.id
_entity.type
_entity.pdbx_description
1 polymer ?
#
loop_
_entity_poly.entity_id
_entity_poly.type
_entity_poly.pdbx_seq_one_letter_code
_entity_poly.pdbx_strand_id
1 'polypeptide(L)' 'MKLDKDINKVNSEALFLIASTTELFLQFLADKSARVTLEKKKRTVRLEHLRVAVKRHRPTADFLLDSLPLPPQPSE' A
#
# COMPACT_ATOMS: atom_id res chain seq x y z
N MET A 1 11.67 -16.72 -1.24
CA MET A 1 12.17 -15.33 -1.15
C MET A 1 13.58 -15.31 -1.70
N LYS A 2 13.89 -14.47 -2.69
CA LYS A 2 15.29 -14.23 -3.07
C LYS A 2 15.84 -13.18 -2.11
N LEU A 3 16.88 -13.53 -1.38
CA LEU A 3 17.58 -12.58 -0.52
C LEU A 3 18.41 -11.64 -1.40
N ASP A 4 18.55 -10.41 -0.95
CA ASP A 4 19.51 -9.49 -1.52
C ASP A 4 20.93 -10.10 -1.42
N LYS A 5 21.79 -9.79 -2.39
CA LYS A 5 23.14 -10.37 -2.49
C LYS A 5 24.00 -10.06 -1.27
N ASP A 6 23.72 -8.96 -0.58
CA ASP A 6 24.46 -8.54 0.61
C ASP A 6 23.87 -9.13 1.91
N ILE A 7 22.73 -9.83 1.84
CA ILE A 7 22.07 -10.45 2.99
C ILE A 7 22.43 -11.94 3.07
N ASN A 8 23.35 -12.24 3.97
CA ASN A 8 23.86 -13.60 4.18
C ASN A 8 23.03 -14.45 5.16
N LYS A 9 22.19 -13.84 6.01
CA LYS A 9 21.37 -14.53 7.02
C LYS A 9 20.06 -13.80 7.28
N VAL A 10 18.96 -14.57 7.31
CA VAL A 10 17.65 -14.15 7.81
C VAL A 10 17.11 -15.30 8.67
N ASN A 11 16.69 -15.01 9.90
CA ASN A 11 16.10 -16.03 10.76
C ASN A 11 14.63 -16.29 10.37
N SER A 12 14.10 -17.47 10.73
CA SER A 12 12.72 -17.86 10.40
C SER A 12 11.68 -16.94 11.03
N GLU A 13 11.95 -16.43 12.22
CA GLU A 13 11.06 -15.51 12.95
C GLU A 13 10.90 -14.16 12.26
N ALA A 14 11.99 -13.57 11.75
CA ALA A 14 11.92 -12.33 10.98
C ALA A 14 11.14 -12.53 9.69
N LEU A 15 11.37 -13.65 8.99
CA LEU A 15 10.60 -13.98 7.79
C LEU A 15 9.10 -14.09 8.10
N PHE A 16 8.75 -14.79 9.18
CA PHE A 16 7.36 -14.93 9.62
C PHE A 16 6.72 -13.58 9.99
N LEU A 17 7.45 -12.74 10.73
CA LEU A 17 6.97 -11.42 11.13
C LEU A 17 6.74 -10.51 9.93
N ILE A 18 7.69 -10.47 8.97
CA ILE A 18 7.56 -9.68 7.74
C ILE A 18 6.34 -10.15 6.93
N ALA A 19 6.17 -11.47 6.77
CA ALA A 19 5.02 -12.01 6.05
C ALA A 19 3.69 -11.61 6.72
N SER A 20 3.56 -11.84 8.03
CA SER A 20 2.36 -11.53 8.80
C SER A 20 2.02 -10.04 8.79
N THR A 21 3.02 -9.18 8.99
CA THR A 21 2.82 -7.73 8.99
C THR A 21 2.48 -7.19 7.59
N THR A 22 3.06 -7.78 6.54
CA THR A 22 2.71 -7.44 5.15
C THR A 22 1.26 -7.80 4.86
N GLU A 23 0.79 -8.96 5.30
CA GLU A 23 -0.61 -9.36 5.16
C GLU A 23 -1.56 -8.37 5.85
N LEU A 24 -1.29 -8.03 7.11
CA LEU A 24 -2.06 -7.05 7.87
C LEU A 24 -2.06 -5.67 7.20
N PHE A 25 -0.91 -5.26 6.66
CA PHE A 25 -0.78 -4.00 5.93
C PHE A 25 -1.62 -4.00 4.64
N LEU A 26 -1.61 -5.08 3.87
CA LEU A 26 -2.44 -5.21 2.65
C LEU A 26 -3.93 -5.18 2.99
N GLN A 27 -4.35 -5.90 4.03
CA GLN A 27 -5.74 -5.88 4.50
C GLN A 27 -6.17 -4.47 4.92
N PHE A 28 -5.32 -3.77 5.68
CA PHE A 28 -5.56 -2.39 6.08
C PHE A 28 -5.72 -1.47 4.85
N LEU A 29 -4.80 -1.54 3.90
CA LEU A 29 -4.83 -0.69 2.71
C LEU A 29 -6.06 -0.95 1.83
N ALA A 30 -6.44 -2.22 1.69
CA ALA A 30 -7.65 -2.64 0.98
C ALA A 30 -8.92 -2.10 1.65
N ASP A 31 -9.07 -2.25 2.98
CA ASP A 31 -10.22 -1.74 3.74
C ASP A 31 -10.36 -0.22 3.59
N LYS A 32 -9.26 0.53 3.81
CA LYS A 32 -9.30 2.01 3.67
C LYS A 32 -9.62 2.45 2.25
N SER A 33 -9.06 1.79 1.24
CA SER A 33 -9.34 2.10 -0.17
C SER A 33 -10.78 1.75 -0.57
N ALA A 34 -11.32 0.64 -0.05
CA ALA A 34 -12.71 0.25 -0.26
C ALA A 34 -13.69 1.27 0.35
N ARG A 35 -13.43 1.76 1.57
CA ARG A 35 -14.23 2.82 2.20
C ARG A 35 -14.29 4.09 1.34
N VAL A 36 -13.14 4.56 0.84
CA VAL A 36 -13.09 5.71 -0.08
C VAL A 36 -13.85 5.44 -1.38
N THR A 37 -13.77 4.22 -1.91
CA THR A 37 -14.48 3.81 -3.12
C THR A 37 -16.00 3.87 -2.91
N LEU A 38 -16.49 3.40 -1.76
CA LEU A 38 -17.90 3.43 -1.37
C LEU A 38 -18.40 4.86 -1.15
N GLU A 39 -17.61 5.72 -0.47
CA GLU A 39 -17.92 7.15 -0.32
C GLU A 39 -18.11 7.85 -1.68
N LYS A 40 -17.35 7.44 -2.70
CA LYS A 40 -17.45 7.92 -4.08
C LYS A 40 -18.56 7.25 -4.89
N LYS A 41 -19.40 6.41 -4.27
CA LYS A 41 -20.48 5.64 -4.92
C LYS A 41 -19.97 4.77 -6.09
N LYS A 42 -18.74 4.25 -5.97
CA LYS A 42 -18.15 3.33 -6.93
C LYS A 42 -18.09 1.92 -6.33
N ARG A 43 -17.88 0.92 -7.20
CA ARG A 43 -17.72 -0.50 -6.80
C ARG A 43 -16.29 -1.01 -6.98
N THR A 44 -15.54 -0.41 -7.90
CA THR A 44 -14.16 -0.80 -8.23
C THR A 44 -13.17 0.11 -7.52
N VAL A 45 -12.24 -0.47 -6.76
CA VAL A 45 -11.11 0.26 -6.20
C VAL A 45 -10.15 0.64 -7.33
N ARG A 46 -9.79 1.92 -7.40
CA ARG A 46 -8.86 2.46 -8.40
C ARG A 46 -7.76 3.27 -7.72
N LEU A 47 -6.70 3.59 -8.47
CA LEU A 47 -5.52 4.27 -7.93
C LEU A 47 -5.85 5.60 -7.25
N GLU A 48 -6.85 6.35 -7.76
CA GLU A 48 -7.30 7.59 -7.14
C GLU A 48 -7.95 7.37 -5.76
N HIS A 49 -8.62 6.24 -5.54
CA HIS A 49 -9.19 5.90 -4.24
C HIS A 49 -8.10 5.54 -3.23
N LEU A 50 -7.10 4.78 -3.68
CA LEU A 50 -5.94 4.41 -2.88
C LEU A 50 -5.14 5.65 -2.46
N ARG A 51 -4.90 6.59 -3.38
CA ARG A 51 -4.24 7.88 -3.09
C ARG A 51 -4.94 8.64 -1.95
N VAL A 52 -6.25 8.73 -2.00
CA VAL A 52 -7.03 9.42 -0.97
C VAL A 52 -6.97 8.66 0.36
N ALA A 53 -7.07 7.33 0.34
CA ALA A 53 -6.96 6.51 1.54
C ALA A 53 -5.60 6.68 2.23
N VAL A 54 -4.51 6.66 1.46
CA VAL A 54 -3.15 6.89 1.95
C VAL A 54 -3.01 8.30 2.53
N LYS A 55 -3.47 9.35 1.83
CA LYS A 55 -3.41 10.73 2.33
C LYS A 55 -4.14 10.93 3.67
N ARG A 56 -5.21 10.16 3.93
CA ARG A 56 -5.99 10.24 5.18
C ARG A 56 -5.30 9.57 6.38
N HIS A 57 -4.25 8.78 6.17
CA HIS A 57 -3.53 8.07 7.22
C HIS A 57 -2.05 8.42 7.21
N ARG A 58 -1.67 9.39 8.07
CA ARG A 58 -0.32 9.97 8.13
C ARG A 58 0.81 8.92 8.17
N PRO A 59 0.78 7.88 9.02
CA PRO A 59 1.88 6.91 9.08
C PRO A 59 2.17 6.20 7.76
N THR A 60 1.14 5.95 6.93
CA THR A 60 1.33 5.35 5.62
C THR A 60 1.59 6.37 4.52
N ALA A 61 1.13 7.61 4.71
CA ALA A 61 1.38 8.69 3.77
C ALA A 61 2.88 8.97 3.63
N ASP A 62 3.61 8.92 4.74
CA ASP A 62 5.04 9.25 4.81
C ASP A 62 5.93 8.38 3.91
N PHE A 63 5.50 7.17 3.51
CA PHE A 63 6.29 6.30 2.63
C PHE A 63 5.55 5.88 1.35
N LEU A 64 4.22 5.82 1.34
CA LEU A 64 3.48 5.36 0.17
C LEU A 64 3.27 6.46 -0.86
N LEU A 65 3.12 7.73 -0.48
CA LEU A 65 2.77 8.77 -1.46
C LEU A 65 3.83 8.91 -2.56
N ASP A 66 5.09 8.76 -2.19
CA ASP A 66 6.23 8.80 -3.11
C ASP A 66 6.35 7.53 -3.95
N SER A 67 5.73 6.43 -3.50
CA SER A 67 5.76 5.13 -4.16
C SER A 67 4.61 4.92 -5.17
N LEU A 68 3.59 5.79 -5.18
CA LEU A 68 2.40 5.62 -6.03
C LEU A 68 2.56 6.28 -7.41
N PRO A 69 2.25 5.60 -8.53
CA PRO A 69 2.43 6.11 -9.90
C PRO A 69 1.80 7.49 -10.08
N LEU A 70 2.48 8.49 -10.65
CA LEU A 70 1.89 9.83 -10.79
C LEU A 70 0.54 9.82 -11.53
N PRO A 71 -0.41 10.72 -11.20
CA PRO A 71 -1.62 10.87 -11.99
C PRO A 71 -1.24 11.18 -13.45
N PRO A 72 -1.98 10.65 -14.45
CA PRO A 72 -1.77 11.04 -15.84
C PRO A 72 -1.93 12.56 -15.95
N GLN A 73 -1.01 13.22 -16.65
CA GLN A 73 -1.13 14.65 -16.91
C GLN A 73 -2.32 14.89 -17.86
N PRO A 74 -3.07 16.00 -17.69
CA PRO A 74 -4.09 16.36 -18.66
C PRO A 74 -3.42 16.60 -20.01
N SER A 75 -3.93 15.93 -21.05
CA SER A 75 -3.59 16.28 -22.44
C SER A 75 -4.08 17.70 -22.70
N GLU A 76 -3.22 18.58 -23.21
CA GLU A 76 -3.63 19.90 -23.74
C GLU A 76 -4.62 19.76 -24.91
#